data_AF-A0A958C9F7-F1
#
_entry.id   AF-A0A958C9F7-F1
#
_cell.length_a   1.000
_cell.length_b   1.000
_cell.length_c   1.000
_cell.angle_alpha   90.00
_cell.angle_beta   90.00
_cell.angle_gamma   90.00
#
_symmetry.space_group_name_H-M   'P 1'
#
loop_
_entity.id
_entity.type
_entity.pdbx_description
1 polymer ?
#
loop_
_entity_poly.entity_id
_entity_poly.type
_entity_poly.pdbx_seq_one_letter_code
_entity_poly.pdbx_strand_id
1 'polypeptide(L)'
;MAKATTDLLYELQWQPKQLNSNGTGAGHLPVGEPQHWVIFADRGGVGEAAAARLQGAGRRCTLVWTADRYSGDADGQFFVDPAQPEHFQQLVQAVLLEEPAARHGVLHLWSLDAGSPEIDASTLTDAQTVACGSVLHFLQALAAEQTKARLNLWLVTRGVQPICASPTGRALAQSPLWGLGRVIALEHPEWWGGLIDLDPKETPADAGNLLAAATHGQPAGEDQFAFRDGQLLVARLRRSAANSDRAIAGRIRPGATYLITGGLGELGLQVAQWLADQGATQLVLLGRTPLTPDSGQPGSAAIDPRIAAVQALERRGVAVTPLAADVGDREQMSAAFAHIAATLPPLRGIIHAAGILEDR
;
A
#
# COMPACT_ATOMS: atom_id res chain seq x y z
N MET A 1 22.12 -14.30 -22.97
CA MET A 1 21.34 -14.11 -21.73
C MET A 1 20.57 -12.78 -21.70
N ALA A 2 21.11 -11.65 -22.17
CA ALA A 2 20.43 -10.34 -22.14
C ALA A 2 19.01 -10.28 -22.76
N LYS A 3 18.73 -11.06 -23.83
CA LYS A 3 17.40 -11.10 -24.48
C LYS A 3 16.29 -11.73 -23.62
N ALA A 4 16.64 -12.53 -22.60
CA ALA A 4 15.68 -13.25 -21.77
C ALA A 4 15.18 -12.41 -20.57
N THR A 5 15.95 -11.42 -20.12
CA THR A 5 15.63 -10.64 -18.90
C THR A 5 14.67 -9.48 -19.18
N THR A 6 14.73 -8.89 -20.38
CA THR A 6 13.77 -7.85 -20.81
C THR A 6 12.33 -8.35 -20.88
N ASP A 7 12.13 -9.67 -21.07
CA ASP A 7 10.80 -10.27 -21.10
C ASP A 7 10.15 -10.44 -19.72
N LEU A 8 10.90 -10.16 -18.64
CA LEU A 8 10.46 -10.30 -17.26
C LEU A 8 10.08 -8.96 -16.61
N LEU A 9 10.36 -7.82 -17.26
CA LEU A 9 10.10 -6.50 -16.70
C LEU A 9 8.74 -5.98 -17.13
N TYR A 10 7.94 -5.57 -16.14
CA TYR A 10 6.62 -4.98 -16.35
C TYR A 10 6.48 -3.70 -15.53
N GLU A 11 5.62 -2.81 -16.01
CA GLU A 11 5.29 -1.55 -15.37
C GLU A 11 3.77 -1.31 -15.41
N LEU A 12 3.28 -0.58 -14.42
CA LEU A 12 1.89 -0.14 -14.39
C LEU A 12 1.77 1.12 -15.26
N GLN A 13 0.90 1.07 -16.26
CA GLN A 13 0.55 2.21 -17.10
C GLN A 13 -0.90 2.62 -16.88
N TRP A 14 -1.13 3.92 -16.88
CA TRP A 14 -2.44 4.54 -16.69
C TRP A 14 -2.96 5.07 -18.03
N GLN A 15 -4.16 4.63 -18.42
CA GLN A 15 -4.71 4.91 -19.75
C GLN A 15 -6.02 5.69 -19.64
N PRO A 16 -6.19 6.78 -20.43
CA PRO A 16 -7.44 7.52 -20.46
C PRO A 16 -8.62 6.61 -20.80
N LYS A 17 -9.69 6.72 -20.01
CA LYS A 17 -10.95 6.04 -20.27
C LYS A 17 -12.09 7.05 -20.19
N GLN A 18 -12.96 7.01 -21.18
CA GLN A 18 -14.19 7.79 -21.14
C GLN A 18 -15.20 7.05 -20.25
N LEU A 19 -15.86 7.78 -19.35
CA LEU A 19 -17.02 7.25 -18.65
C LEU A 19 -18.15 7.04 -19.65
N ASN A 20 -18.81 5.89 -19.63
CA ASN A 20 -19.97 5.68 -20.47
C ASN A 20 -21.08 6.64 -20.01
N SER A 21 -21.40 7.63 -20.83
CA SER A 21 -22.44 8.63 -20.55
C SER A 21 -23.88 8.10 -20.69
N ASN A 22 -24.06 6.79 -20.88
CA ASN A 22 -25.37 6.18 -21.13
C ASN A 22 -26.16 5.96 -19.83
N GLY A 23 -26.60 7.05 -19.20
CA GLY A 23 -27.44 6.99 -18.00
C GLY A 23 -28.03 8.32 -17.52
N THR A 24 -27.69 9.47 -18.10
CA THR A 24 -28.19 10.79 -17.66
C THR A 24 -29.56 11.16 -18.25
N GLY A 25 -30.43 10.17 -18.48
CA GLY A 25 -31.85 10.41 -18.68
C GLY A 25 -32.50 10.72 -17.33
N ALA A 26 -32.91 11.98 -17.15
CA ALA A 26 -33.61 12.43 -15.96
C ALA A 26 -34.76 11.47 -15.59
N GLY A 27 -34.66 10.83 -14.41
CA GLY A 27 -35.78 10.18 -13.72
C GLY A 27 -35.85 8.66 -13.70
N HIS A 28 -34.86 7.91 -14.25
CA HIS A 28 -34.83 6.45 -14.07
C HIS A 28 -33.43 5.95 -13.70
N LEU A 29 -33.33 5.42 -12.48
CA LEU A 29 -32.10 4.87 -11.93
C LEU A 29 -31.70 3.59 -12.69
N PRO A 30 -30.40 3.35 -12.95
CA PRO A 30 -29.94 2.06 -13.46
C PRO A 30 -30.37 0.94 -12.51
N VAL A 31 -30.95 -0.12 -13.07
CA VAL A 31 -31.35 -1.32 -12.32
C VAL A 31 -30.09 -1.92 -11.67
N GLY A 32 -30.02 -1.95 -10.33
CA GLY A 32 -28.93 -2.58 -9.59
C GLY A 32 -28.01 -1.62 -8.80
N GLU A 33 -28.21 -0.31 -8.86
CA GLU A 33 -27.46 0.64 -8.03
C GLU A 33 -27.78 0.53 -6.52
N PRO A 34 -26.81 0.81 -5.63
CA PRO A 34 -27.05 0.83 -4.20
C PRO A 34 -28.09 1.87 -3.79
N GLN A 35 -29.02 1.45 -2.92
CA GLN A 35 -30.07 2.33 -2.37
C GLN A 35 -29.59 3.07 -1.12
N HIS A 36 -28.63 2.48 -0.43
CA HIS A 36 -28.00 3.02 0.77
C HIS A 36 -26.49 3.05 0.61
N TRP A 37 -25.90 4.18 0.98
CA TRP A 37 -24.46 4.40 0.95
C TRP A 37 -23.90 4.60 2.35
N VAL A 38 -22.88 3.84 2.71
CA VAL A 38 -22.10 4.03 3.94
C VAL A 38 -20.79 4.70 3.56
N ILE A 39 -20.52 5.86 4.12
CA ILE A 39 -19.42 6.72 3.72
C ILE A 39 -18.56 6.98 4.94
N PHE A 40 -17.39 6.35 5.00
CA PHE A 40 -16.35 6.67 5.98
C PHE A 40 -15.72 7.99 5.56
N ALA A 41 -16.22 9.10 6.11
CA ALA A 41 -16.00 10.45 5.63
C ALA A 41 -14.65 11.01 6.05
N ASP A 42 -13.97 11.67 5.11
CA ASP A 42 -12.75 12.43 5.34
C ASP A 42 -13.05 13.81 5.94
N ARG A 43 -12.06 14.40 6.60
CA ARG A 43 -12.15 15.77 7.15
C ARG A 43 -12.09 16.86 6.08
N GLY A 44 -11.66 16.52 4.87
CA GLY A 44 -11.61 17.42 3.71
C GLY A 44 -12.98 17.67 3.05
N GLY A 45 -14.04 17.00 3.51
CA GLY A 45 -15.41 17.21 3.03
C GLY A 45 -15.75 16.52 1.70
N VAL A 46 -14.87 15.64 1.18
CA VAL A 46 -15.19 14.86 -0.02
C VAL A 46 -16.37 13.92 0.25
N GLY A 47 -16.38 13.25 1.40
CA GLY A 47 -17.45 12.36 1.84
C GLY A 47 -18.79 13.07 2.00
N GLU A 48 -18.81 14.24 2.64
CA GLU A 48 -20.03 15.06 2.79
C GLU A 48 -20.55 15.52 1.43
N ALA A 49 -19.67 15.98 0.54
CA ALA A 49 -20.05 16.42 -0.80
C ALA A 49 -20.54 15.25 -1.69
N ALA A 50 -20.08 14.02 -1.44
CA ALA A 50 -20.60 12.82 -2.07
C ALA A 50 -21.99 12.45 -1.51
N ALA A 51 -22.15 12.49 -0.19
CA ALA A 51 -23.43 12.24 0.48
C ALA A 51 -24.52 13.20 0.01
N ALA A 52 -24.24 14.51 -0.06
CA ALA A 52 -25.20 15.52 -0.51
C ALA A 52 -25.69 15.25 -1.95
N ARG A 53 -24.80 14.81 -2.85
CA ARG A 53 -25.16 14.46 -4.24
C ARG A 53 -26.00 13.19 -4.30
N LEU A 54 -25.65 12.16 -3.52
CA LEU A 54 -26.40 10.91 -3.43
C LEU A 54 -27.80 11.13 -2.84
N GLN A 55 -27.91 11.91 -1.77
CA GLN A 55 -29.19 12.31 -1.16
C GLN A 55 -30.05 13.12 -2.13
N GLY A 56 -29.44 14.04 -2.89
CA GLY A 56 -30.12 14.78 -3.96
C GLY A 56 -30.66 13.87 -5.08
N ALA A 57 -30.06 12.69 -5.27
CA ALA A 57 -30.54 11.64 -6.17
C ALA A 57 -31.51 10.64 -5.49
N GLY A 58 -31.96 10.92 -4.27
CA GLY A 58 -32.91 10.08 -3.53
C GLY A 58 -32.29 8.84 -2.87
N ARG A 59 -30.97 8.80 -2.66
CA ARG A 59 -30.29 7.71 -1.95
C ARG A 59 -30.20 8.00 -0.45
N ARG A 60 -30.27 6.95 0.36
CA ARG A 60 -29.95 7.04 1.79
C ARG A 60 -28.44 7.10 1.98
N CYS A 61 -27.96 7.93 2.90
CA CYS A 61 -26.54 7.99 3.24
C CYS A 61 -26.33 7.90 4.74
N THR A 62 -25.31 7.14 5.15
CA THR A 62 -24.79 7.09 6.51
C THR A 62 -23.36 7.60 6.47
N LEU A 63 -23.06 8.61 7.27
CA LEU A 63 -21.73 9.19 7.40
C LEU A 63 -21.04 8.58 8.63
N VAL A 64 -19.82 8.10 8.46
CA VAL A 64 -19.01 7.49 9.53
C VAL A 64 -17.72 8.29 9.70
N TRP A 65 -17.51 8.83 10.89
CA TRP A 65 -16.39 9.69 11.25
C TRP A 65 -15.44 9.01 12.23
N THR A 66 -14.17 9.39 12.22
CA THR A 66 -13.20 8.91 13.20
C THR A 66 -13.44 9.55 14.57
N ALA A 67 -13.48 8.77 15.66
CA ALA A 67 -13.52 9.24 17.04
C ALA A 67 -12.87 8.23 18.01
N ASP A 68 -12.70 8.59 19.28
CA ASP A 68 -12.18 7.70 20.33
C ASP A 68 -13.25 6.75 20.92
N ARG A 69 -14.54 7.03 20.65
CA ARG A 69 -15.67 6.29 21.20
C ARG A 69 -16.73 6.04 20.14
N TYR A 70 -17.36 4.87 20.22
CA TYR A 70 -18.52 4.57 19.42
C TYR A 70 -19.71 5.42 19.81
N SER A 71 -20.33 6.06 18.82
CA SER A 71 -21.68 6.64 18.94
C SER A 71 -22.36 6.66 17.58
N GLY A 72 -23.69 6.66 17.58
CA GLY A 72 -24.49 6.76 16.37
C GLY A 72 -25.82 7.43 16.68
N ASP A 73 -26.34 8.20 15.74
CA ASP A 73 -27.64 8.86 15.85
C ASP A 73 -28.63 8.40 14.78
N ALA A 74 -29.90 8.78 14.97
CA ALA A 74 -30.98 8.47 14.05
C ALA A 74 -30.88 9.24 12.71
N ASP A 75 -30.05 10.29 12.67
CA ASP A 75 -29.81 11.10 11.48
C ASP A 75 -28.78 10.47 10.54
N GLY A 76 -28.25 9.29 10.90
CA GLY A 76 -27.34 8.51 10.09
C GLY A 76 -25.88 8.94 10.22
N GLN A 77 -25.51 9.59 11.33
CA GLN A 77 -24.12 9.90 11.65
C GLN A 77 -23.59 8.92 12.69
N PHE A 78 -22.41 8.38 12.43
CA PHE A 78 -21.71 7.44 13.31
C PHE A 78 -20.28 7.90 13.54
N PHE A 79 -19.77 7.61 14.73
CA PHE A 79 -18.41 7.90 15.15
C PHE A 79 -17.76 6.59 15.59
N VAL A 80 -16.62 6.26 15.01
CA VAL A 80 -15.96 4.96 15.14
C VAL A 80 -14.47 5.17 15.37
N ASP A 81 -13.90 4.38 16.28
CA ASP A 81 -12.45 4.35 16.49
C ASP A 81 -11.81 3.38 15.49
N PRO A 82 -10.92 3.85 14.59
CA PRO A 82 -10.26 2.99 13.61
C PRO A 82 -9.47 1.83 14.24
N ALA A 83 -9.02 1.99 15.49
CA ALA A 83 -8.24 1.00 16.21
C ALA A 83 -9.10 -0.06 16.94
N GLN A 84 -10.43 0.11 17.02
CA GLN A 84 -11.30 -0.76 17.83
C GLN A 84 -12.20 -1.64 16.95
N PRO A 85 -11.89 -2.95 16.78
CA PRO A 85 -12.69 -3.87 15.97
C PRO A 85 -14.17 -3.93 16.37
N GLU A 86 -14.46 -3.84 17.66
CA GLU A 86 -15.82 -3.93 18.22
C GLU A 86 -16.71 -2.79 17.72
N HIS A 87 -16.14 -1.59 17.52
CA HIS A 87 -16.89 -0.44 16.98
C HIS A 87 -17.38 -0.71 15.54
N PHE A 88 -16.62 -1.45 14.73
CA PHE A 88 -17.03 -1.85 13.39
C PHE A 88 -18.13 -2.92 13.41
N GLN A 89 -18.09 -3.86 14.37
CA GLN A 89 -19.18 -4.82 14.58
C GLN A 89 -20.48 -4.12 14.92
N GLN A 90 -20.43 -3.15 15.86
CA GLN A 90 -21.59 -2.34 16.23
C GLN A 90 -22.14 -1.56 15.02
N LEU A 91 -21.26 -0.96 14.21
CA LEU A 91 -21.64 -0.26 12.98
C LEU A 91 -22.34 -1.19 11.98
N VAL A 92 -21.77 -2.37 11.70
CA VAL A 92 -22.36 -3.34 10.76
C VAL A 92 -23.75 -3.79 11.22
N GLN A 93 -23.91 -4.07 12.52
CA GLN A 93 -25.20 -4.44 13.10
C GLN A 93 -26.23 -3.32 12.99
N ALA A 94 -25.85 -2.08 13.31
CA ALA A 94 -26.75 -0.93 13.29
C ALA A 94 -27.13 -0.47 11.88
N VAL A 95 -26.28 -0.70 10.88
CA VAL A 95 -26.43 -0.07 9.56
C VAL A 95 -26.78 -1.08 8.48
N LEU A 96 -26.09 -2.22 8.42
CA LEU A 96 -26.18 -3.17 7.31
C LEU A 96 -27.16 -4.32 7.58
N LEU A 97 -27.37 -4.68 8.86
CA LEU A 97 -28.29 -5.76 9.23
C LEU A 97 -29.74 -5.30 9.41
N GLU A 98 -30.00 -3.99 9.51
CA GLU A 98 -31.37 -3.45 9.49
C GLU A 98 -32.05 -3.66 8.13
N GLU A 99 -31.27 -3.64 7.04
CA GLU A 99 -31.76 -3.77 5.66
C GLU A 99 -31.02 -4.89 4.90
N PRO A 100 -31.15 -6.18 5.31
CA PRO A 100 -30.31 -7.26 4.80
C PRO A 100 -30.53 -7.58 3.31
N ALA A 101 -31.64 -7.12 2.73
CA ALA A 101 -31.95 -7.26 1.30
C ALA A 101 -31.45 -6.09 0.43
N ALA A 102 -30.98 -5.00 1.05
CA ALA A 102 -30.50 -3.83 0.33
C ALA A 102 -29.11 -4.06 -0.28
N ARG A 103 -28.88 -3.39 -1.42
CA ARG A 103 -27.52 -3.22 -1.96
C ARG A 103 -26.91 -1.98 -1.34
N HIS A 104 -25.72 -2.13 -0.79
CA HIS A 104 -24.97 -1.09 -0.12
C HIS A 104 -23.78 -0.63 -0.97
N GLY A 105 -23.58 0.68 -1.07
CA GLY A 105 -22.35 1.25 -1.60
C GLY A 105 -21.50 1.69 -0.44
N VAL A 106 -20.23 1.28 -0.37
CA VAL A 106 -19.34 1.69 0.72
C VAL A 106 -18.21 2.54 0.14
N LEU A 107 -18.10 3.79 0.58
CA LEU A 107 -16.99 4.68 0.24
C LEU A 107 -16.08 4.80 1.46
N HIS A 108 -14.84 4.31 1.36
CA HIS A 108 -13.86 4.42 2.42
C HIS A 108 -12.86 5.55 2.14
N LEU A 109 -13.09 6.73 2.73
CA LEU A 109 -12.33 7.96 2.46
C LEU A 109 -11.36 8.33 3.59
N TRP A 110 -11.36 7.63 4.73
CA TRP A 110 -10.46 7.94 5.85
C TRP A 110 -8.98 7.93 5.49
N SER A 111 -8.58 7.22 4.43
CA SER A 111 -7.20 7.26 3.96
C SER A 111 -6.79 8.66 3.45
N LEU A 112 -7.74 9.50 3.02
CA LEU A 112 -7.48 10.88 2.63
C LEU A 112 -6.91 11.72 3.79
N ASP A 113 -7.29 11.38 5.02
CA ASP A 113 -6.78 12.00 6.25
C ASP A 113 -5.48 11.36 6.75
N ALA A 114 -5.05 10.23 6.16
CA ALA A 114 -3.87 9.47 6.58
C ALA A 114 -2.54 10.10 6.11
N GLY A 115 -2.49 11.42 5.87
CA GLY A 115 -1.33 12.15 5.39
C GLY A 115 -0.81 13.17 6.41
N SER A 116 0.49 13.11 6.70
CA SER A 116 1.22 14.15 7.44
C SER A 116 2.29 14.79 6.53
N PRO A 117 2.55 16.10 6.62
CA PRO A 117 3.67 16.75 5.93
C PRO A 117 5.03 16.18 6.36
N GLU A 118 5.13 15.74 7.61
CA GLU A 118 6.31 15.08 8.16
C GLU A 118 6.08 13.57 8.18
N ILE A 119 7.00 12.83 7.54
CA ILE A 119 6.97 11.37 7.48
C ILE A 119 7.97 10.83 8.48
N ASP A 120 7.46 10.20 9.54
CA ASP A 120 8.22 9.40 10.49
C ASP A 120 7.53 8.04 10.74
N ALA A 121 8.12 7.21 11.61
CA ALA A 121 7.61 5.86 11.83
C ALA A 121 6.26 5.86 12.58
N SER A 122 6.09 6.76 13.56
CA SER A 122 4.84 6.90 14.31
C SER A 122 3.69 7.38 13.44
N THR A 123 3.89 8.45 12.68
CA THR A 123 2.89 9.02 11.76
C THR A 123 2.48 8.01 10.69
N LEU A 124 3.41 7.20 10.17
CA LEU A 124 3.09 6.10 9.26
C LEU A 124 2.29 4.98 9.94
N THR A 125 2.57 4.70 11.21
CA THR A 125 1.83 3.69 11.99
C THR A 125 0.39 4.13 12.22
N ASP A 126 0.19 5.38 12.64
CA ASP A 126 -1.15 5.96 12.82
C ASP A 126 -1.93 5.98 11.51
N ALA A 127 -1.26 6.34 10.41
CA ALA A 127 -1.84 6.29 9.07
C ALA A 127 -2.25 4.86 8.65
N GLN A 128 -1.49 3.83 9.02
CA GLN A 128 -1.87 2.44 8.75
C GLN A 128 -3.10 2.02 9.54
N THR A 129 -3.25 2.46 10.79
CA THR A 129 -4.45 2.20 11.59
C THR A 129 -5.70 2.80 10.94
N VAL A 130 -5.61 4.06 10.50
CA VAL A 130 -6.73 4.78 9.86
C VAL A 130 -7.03 4.25 8.45
N ALA A 131 -6.03 3.79 7.70
CA ALA A 131 -6.19 3.30 6.33
C ALA A 131 -6.44 1.79 6.26
N CYS A 132 -5.40 0.97 6.46
CA CYS A 132 -5.50 -0.48 6.29
C CYS A 132 -6.20 -1.16 7.47
N GLY A 133 -5.93 -0.71 8.70
CA GLY A 133 -6.48 -1.30 9.93
C GLY A 133 -8.00 -1.18 9.99
N SER A 134 -8.53 0.02 9.75
CA SER A 134 -9.97 0.27 9.69
C SER A 134 -10.70 -0.57 8.63
N VAL A 135 -10.13 -0.71 7.43
CA VAL A 135 -10.69 -1.56 6.37
C VAL A 135 -10.67 -3.03 6.79
N LEU A 136 -9.58 -3.50 7.38
CA LEU A 136 -9.48 -4.86 7.89
C LEU A 136 -10.54 -5.13 8.97
N HIS A 137 -10.67 -4.24 9.96
CA HIS A 137 -11.68 -4.36 11.01
C HIS A 137 -13.10 -4.36 10.45
N PHE A 138 -13.39 -3.51 9.46
CA PHE A 138 -14.68 -3.50 8.78
C PHE A 138 -14.98 -4.82 8.07
N LEU A 139 -14.03 -5.37 7.32
CA LEU A 139 -14.20 -6.66 6.65
C LEU A 139 -14.35 -7.83 7.63
N GLN A 140 -13.58 -7.83 8.72
CA GLN A 140 -13.71 -8.82 9.79
C GLN A 140 -15.09 -8.75 10.46
N ALA A 141 -15.63 -7.55 10.66
CA ALA A 141 -17.00 -7.37 11.16
C ALA A 141 -18.05 -7.93 10.18
N LEU A 142 -17.91 -7.67 8.87
CA LEU A 142 -18.79 -8.24 7.84
C LEU A 142 -18.75 -9.78 7.84
N ALA A 143 -17.56 -10.36 7.95
CA ALA A 143 -17.36 -11.80 8.00
C ALA A 143 -17.95 -12.44 9.27
N ALA A 144 -17.74 -11.81 10.44
CA ALA A 144 -18.25 -12.30 11.72
C ALA A 144 -19.78 -12.33 11.76
N GLU A 145 -20.44 -11.33 11.19
CA GLU A 145 -21.90 -11.23 11.12
C GLU A 145 -22.52 -12.12 10.03
N GLN A 146 -21.71 -12.83 9.24
CA GLN A 146 -22.15 -13.68 8.12
C GLN A 146 -23.18 -12.98 7.22
N THR A 147 -22.94 -11.70 6.95
CA THR A 147 -23.93 -10.87 6.27
C THR A 147 -24.23 -11.38 4.87
N LYS A 148 -25.51 -11.41 4.51
CA LYS A 148 -25.98 -11.67 3.14
C LYS A 148 -26.10 -10.38 2.32
N ALA A 149 -25.75 -9.24 2.92
CA ALA A 149 -25.80 -7.96 2.25
C ALA A 149 -24.87 -7.97 1.03
N ARG A 150 -25.36 -7.40 -0.08
CA ARG A 150 -24.52 -7.13 -1.25
C ARG A 150 -23.90 -5.77 -1.07
N LEU A 151 -22.57 -5.71 -1.12
CA LEU A 151 -21.84 -4.46 -0.94
C LEU A 151 -20.81 -4.24 -2.04
N ASN A 152 -20.61 -2.97 -2.41
CA ASN A 152 -19.53 -2.55 -3.27
C ASN A 152 -18.61 -1.62 -2.48
N LEU A 153 -17.49 -2.15 -1.99
CA LEU A 153 -16.47 -1.41 -1.25
C LEU A 153 -15.51 -0.70 -2.20
N TRP A 154 -15.49 0.62 -2.09
CA TRP A 154 -14.58 1.50 -2.81
C TRP A 154 -13.57 2.10 -1.84
N LEU A 155 -12.29 1.81 -2.05
CA LEU A 155 -11.21 2.40 -1.26
C LEU A 155 -10.63 3.58 -2.02
N VAL A 156 -10.60 4.74 -1.36
CA VAL A 156 -10.26 6.02 -2.00
C VAL A 156 -8.97 6.55 -1.42
N THR A 157 -8.05 6.93 -2.31
CA THR A 157 -6.74 7.53 -2.02
C THR A 157 -6.59 8.83 -2.83
N ARG A 158 -5.54 9.60 -2.58
CA ARG A 158 -5.24 10.83 -3.33
C ARG A 158 -3.74 10.95 -3.64
N GLY A 159 -3.41 11.14 -4.91
CA GLY A 159 -2.04 11.38 -5.34
C GLY A 159 -1.05 10.24 -5.06
N VAL A 160 -1.54 9.02 -4.83
CA VAL A 160 -0.70 7.84 -4.57
C VAL A 160 -0.04 7.36 -5.86
N GLN A 161 -0.81 7.31 -6.95
CA GLN A 161 -0.37 6.72 -8.20
C GLN A 161 0.56 7.66 -8.98
N PRO A 162 1.74 7.17 -9.43
CA PRO A 162 2.76 7.99 -10.08
C PRO A 162 2.45 8.23 -11.56
N ILE A 163 1.35 8.91 -11.84
CA ILE A 163 0.85 9.13 -13.21
C ILE A 163 1.58 10.27 -13.92
N CYS A 164 1.97 11.30 -13.17
CA CYS A 164 2.77 12.42 -13.67
C CYS A 164 4.19 12.37 -13.08
N ALA A 165 5.16 12.92 -13.83
CA ALA A 165 6.60 12.86 -13.53
C ALA A 165 7.02 13.61 -12.24
N SER A 166 6.08 14.31 -11.58
CA SER A 166 6.18 14.86 -10.23
C SER A 166 6.62 13.84 -9.15
N PRO A 167 7.88 13.75 -8.65
CA PRO A 167 8.21 12.84 -7.56
C PRO A 167 7.80 13.39 -6.18
N THR A 168 7.58 14.70 -6.08
CA THR A 168 7.35 15.41 -4.82
C THR A 168 5.88 15.43 -4.43
N GLY A 169 5.55 15.13 -3.17
CA GLY A 169 4.20 15.28 -2.62
C GLY A 169 3.27 14.06 -2.80
N ARG A 170 3.81 12.85 -2.95
CA ARG A 170 2.98 11.63 -2.98
C ARG A 170 2.51 11.27 -1.57
N ALA A 171 1.24 10.92 -1.42
CA ALA A 171 0.67 10.44 -0.18
C ALA A 171 1.11 8.98 0.11
N LEU A 172 2.41 8.78 0.35
CA LEU A 172 3.02 7.45 0.51
C LEU A 172 2.34 6.61 1.59
N ALA A 173 1.89 7.26 2.66
CA ALA A 173 1.18 6.64 3.77
C ALA A 173 -0.13 5.93 3.35
N GLN A 174 -0.77 6.39 2.28
CA GLN A 174 -1.99 5.80 1.72
C GLN A 174 -1.71 4.62 0.76
N SER A 175 -0.47 4.47 0.29
CA SER A 175 -0.12 3.48 -0.74
C SER A 175 -0.34 2.01 -0.36
N PRO A 176 -0.17 1.56 0.91
CA PRO A 176 -0.41 0.17 1.27
C PRO A 176 -1.87 -0.27 1.03
N LEU A 177 -2.82 0.67 1.06
CA LEU A 177 -4.23 0.40 0.80
C LEU A 177 -4.48 -0.20 -0.58
N TRP A 178 -3.66 0.13 -1.59
CA TRP A 178 -3.73 -0.48 -2.92
C TRP A 178 -3.29 -1.94 -2.94
N GLY A 179 -2.35 -2.32 -2.07
CA GLY A 179 -1.97 -3.71 -1.86
C GLY A 179 -3.12 -4.49 -1.26
N LEU A 180 -3.66 -3.98 -0.13
CA LEU A 180 -4.79 -4.58 0.57
C LEU A 180 -6.01 -4.73 -0.34
N GLY A 181 -6.41 -3.68 -1.06
CA GLY A 181 -7.56 -3.70 -1.97
C GLY A 181 -7.46 -4.78 -3.05
N ARG A 182 -6.26 -5.01 -3.61
CA ARG A 182 -6.05 -6.08 -4.61
C ARG A 182 -6.19 -7.48 -4.03
N VAL A 183 -5.88 -7.68 -2.75
CA VAL A 183 -6.13 -8.95 -2.05
C VAL A 183 -7.62 -9.12 -1.79
N ILE A 184 -8.30 -8.07 -1.30
CA ILE A 184 -9.75 -8.08 -1.08
C ILE A 184 -10.50 -8.43 -2.38
N ALA A 185 -10.08 -7.88 -3.52
CA ALA A 185 -10.67 -8.19 -4.83
C ALA A 185 -10.61 -9.69 -5.19
N LEU A 186 -9.59 -10.40 -4.71
CA LEU A 186 -9.38 -11.83 -4.97
C LEU A 186 -10.08 -12.72 -3.94
N GLU A 187 -10.05 -12.33 -2.66
CA GLU A 187 -10.62 -13.13 -1.57
C GLU A 187 -12.12 -12.92 -1.38
N HIS A 188 -12.59 -11.68 -1.56
CA HIS A 188 -13.97 -11.25 -1.35
C HIS A 188 -14.53 -10.46 -2.56
N PRO A 189 -14.57 -11.06 -3.77
CA PRO A 189 -15.10 -10.40 -4.96
C PRO A 189 -16.57 -9.98 -4.84
N GLU A 190 -17.33 -10.62 -3.95
CA GLU A 190 -18.73 -10.29 -3.64
C GLU A 190 -18.92 -8.96 -2.89
N TRP A 191 -17.84 -8.45 -2.29
CA TRP A 191 -17.82 -7.18 -1.55
C TRP A 191 -17.10 -6.07 -2.29
N TRP A 192 -16.44 -6.40 -3.39
CA TRP A 192 -15.48 -5.51 -4.03
C TRP A 192 -16.12 -4.53 -5.01
N GLY A 193 -15.85 -3.23 -4.79
CA GLY A 193 -16.17 -2.17 -5.74
C GLY A 193 -14.95 -1.78 -6.57
N GLY A 194 -13.87 -1.37 -5.90
CA GLY A 194 -12.63 -0.95 -6.57
C GLY A 194 -11.72 -0.01 -5.77
N LEU A 195 -10.63 0.39 -6.41
CA LEU A 195 -9.66 1.39 -5.96
C LEU A 195 -9.82 2.67 -6.77
N ILE A 196 -9.84 3.82 -6.10
CA ILE A 196 -9.90 5.13 -6.73
C ILE A 196 -8.77 6.02 -6.17
N ASP A 197 -7.93 6.56 -7.03
CA ASP A 197 -6.93 7.56 -6.65
C ASP A 197 -7.30 8.94 -7.21
N LEU A 198 -7.71 9.85 -6.34
CA LEU A 198 -8.10 11.21 -6.67
C LEU A 198 -6.88 12.06 -7.08
N ASP A 199 -7.16 13.16 -7.77
CA ASP A 199 -6.14 14.12 -8.17
C ASP A 199 -5.50 14.76 -6.93
N PRO A 200 -4.17 14.90 -6.84
CA PRO A 200 -3.53 15.64 -5.74
C PRO A 200 -3.97 17.10 -5.64
N LYS A 201 -4.46 17.70 -6.72
CA LYS A 201 -5.10 19.02 -6.69
C LYS A 201 -6.50 18.85 -6.14
N GLU A 202 -6.70 19.17 -4.87
CA GLU A 202 -8.03 19.16 -4.26
C GLU A 202 -9.01 20.05 -5.02
N THR A 203 -10.11 19.47 -5.49
CA THR A 203 -11.17 20.24 -6.16
C THR A 203 -12.55 19.78 -5.73
N PRO A 204 -13.56 20.67 -5.67
CA PRO A 204 -14.96 20.27 -5.45
C PRO A 204 -15.53 19.28 -6.48
N ALA A 205 -14.83 19.09 -7.61
CA ALA A 205 -15.15 18.08 -8.63
C ALA A 205 -14.85 16.65 -8.18
N ASP A 206 -14.01 16.47 -7.14
CA ASP A 206 -13.56 15.15 -6.66
C ASP A 206 -14.72 14.25 -6.26
N ALA A 207 -15.72 14.77 -5.55
CA ALA A 207 -16.89 13.99 -5.17
C ALA A 207 -17.77 13.62 -6.38
N GLY A 208 -17.81 14.45 -7.44
CA GLY A 208 -18.49 14.08 -8.69
C GLY A 208 -17.75 12.96 -9.43
N ASN A 209 -16.43 13.08 -9.55
CA ASN A 209 -15.55 12.08 -10.15
C ASN A 209 -15.59 10.75 -9.40
N LEU A 210 -15.49 10.81 -8.07
CA LEU A 210 -15.62 9.67 -7.17
C LEU A 210 -16.93 8.92 -7.41
N LEU A 211 -18.06 9.63 -7.37
CA LEU A 211 -19.36 9.01 -7.58
C LEU A 211 -19.50 8.45 -8.99
N ALA A 212 -19.02 9.17 -10.02
CA ALA A 212 -19.07 8.69 -11.38
C ALA A 212 -18.31 7.35 -11.55
N ALA A 213 -17.14 7.21 -10.94
CA ALA A 213 -16.43 5.93 -10.89
C ALA A 213 -17.20 4.88 -10.06
N ALA A 214 -17.68 5.23 -8.87
CA ALA A 214 -18.32 4.28 -7.95
C ALA A 214 -19.70 3.77 -8.42
N THR A 215 -20.41 4.54 -9.25
CA THR A 215 -21.77 4.24 -9.74
C THR A 215 -21.81 3.81 -11.20
N HIS A 216 -21.03 4.45 -12.07
CA HIS A 216 -21.02 4.20 -13.52
C HIS A 216 -19.79 3.40 -13.97
N GLY A 217 -18.78 3.25 -13.10
CA GLY A 217 -17.50 2.60 -13.35
C GLY A 217 -17.53 1.08 -13.33
N GLN A 218 -18.67 0.44 -13.59
CA GLN A 218 -18.69 -0.98 -14.00
C GLN A 218 -18.84 -1.18 -15.53
N PRO A 219 -18.05 -0.54 -16.42
CA PRO A 219 -17.81 -1.18 -17.72
C PRO A 219 -17.05 -2.48 -17.45
N ALA A 220 -17.61 -3.62 -17.88
CA ALA A 220 -17.14 -4.96 -17.58
C ALA A 220 -15.61 -5.07 -17.35
N GLY A 221 -15.21 -5.29 -16.09
CA GLY A 221 -13.85 -5.71 -15.71
C GLY A 221 -12.86 -4.62 -15.26
N GLU A 222 -13.27 -3.36 -15.03
CA GLU A 222 -12.39 -2.36 -14.41
C GLU A 222 -12.71 -2.16 -12.92
N ASP A 223 -11.67 -2.10 -12.09
CA ASP A 223 -11.79 -1.87 -10.65
C ASP A 223 -10.68 -0.97 -10.09
N GLN A 224 -9.82 -0.40 -10.95
CA GLN A 224 -8.66 0.40 -10.55
C GLN A 224 -8.63 1.68 -11.37
N PHE A 225 -9.02 2.78 -10.72
CA PHE A 225 -9.21 4.09 -11.32
C PHE A 225 -8.28 5.13 -10.72
N ALA A 226 -7.89 6.10 -11.54
CA ALA A 226 -7.23 7.31 -11.07
C ALA A 226 -7.72 8.53 -11.85
N PHE A 227 -7.81 9.66 -11.16
CA PHE A 227 -8.18 10.94 -11.75
C PHE A 227 -6.97 11.86 -11.80
N ARG A 228 -6.67 12.41 -12.98
CA ARG A 228 -5.59 13.40 -13.16
C ARG A 228 -5.99 14.45 -14.19
N ASP A 229 -5.84 15.72 -13.83
CA ASP A 229 -6.15 16.88 -14.66
C ASP A 229 -7.54 16.78 -15.32
N GLY A 230 -8.53 16.31 -14.55
CA GLY A 230 -9.91 16.13 -15.00
C GLY A 230 -10.17 14.90 -15.88
N GLN A 231 -9.19 14.03 -16.08
CA GLN A 231 -9.32 12.79 -16.85
C GLN A 231 -9.41 11.56 -15.95
N LEU A 232 -10.31 10.64 -16.30
CA LEU A 232 -10.34 9.29 -15.74
C LEU A 232 -9.32 8.40 -16.44
N LEU A 233 -8.55 7.67 -15.65
CA LEU A 233 -7.52 6.74 -16.09
C LEU A 233 -7.79 5.36 -15.47
N VAL A 234 -7.44 4.31 -16.21
CA VAL A 234 -7.47 2.91 -15.73
C VAL A 234 -6.11 2.25 -15.79
N ALA A 235 -5.86 1.32 -14.87
CA ALA A 235 -4.57 0.65 -14.71
C ALA A 235 -4.37 -0.50 -15.72
N ARG A 236 -3.16 -0.63 -16.28
CA ARG A 236 -2.75 -1.75 -17.14
C ARG A 236 -1.33 -2.18 -16.80
N LEU A 237 -1.12 -3.48 -16.64
CA LEU A 237 0.21 -4.05 -16.57
C LEU A 237 0.76 -4.20 -17.99
N ARG A 238 1.88 -3.54 -18.31
CA ARG A 238 2.54 -3.62 -19.62
C ARG A 238 4.00 -4.01 -19.48
N ARG A 239 4.55 -4.65 -20.51
CA ARG A 239 5.99 -4.92 -20.58
C ARG A 239 6.75 -3.60 -20.56
N SER A 240 7.78 -3.51 -19.72
CA SER A 240 8.62 -2.33 -19.66
C SER A 240 9.57 -2.32 -20.86
N ALA A 241 9.71 -1.15 -21.49
CA ALA A 241 10.73 -0.92 -22.52
C ALA A 241 12.11 -0.59 -21.91
N ALA A 242 12.22 -0.55 -20.58
CA ALA A 242 13.46 -0.23 -19.88
C ALA A 242 14.54 -1.28 -20.18
N ASN A 243 15.66 -0.82 -20.72
CA ASN A 243 16.84 -1.65 -20.94
C ASN A 243 17.67 -1.73 -19.65
N SER A 244 17.50 -2.81 -18.89
CA SER A 244 18.12 -3.04 -17.58
C SER A 244 19.66 -2.95 -17.60
N ASP A 245 20.28 -3.42 -18.69
CA ASP A 245 21.73 -3.60 -18.76
C ASP A 245 22.48 -2.27 -18.83
N ARG A 246 21.87 -1.24 -19.44
CA ARG A 246 22.43 0.12 -19.49
C ARG A 246 22.20 0.91 -18.20
N ALA A 247 21.24 0.51 -17.37
CA ALA A 247 20.87 1.30 -16.20
C ALA A 247 21.86 1.15 -15.05
N ILE A 248 22.57 0.02 -14.94
CA ILE A 248 23.43 -0.31 -13.78
C ILE A 248 24.92 -0.29 -14.12
N ALA A 249 25.29 -0.63 -15.36
CA ALA A 249 26.68 -0.72 -15.77
C ALA A 249 27.46 0.58 -15.47
N GLY A 250 28.56 0.46 -14.73
CA GLY A 250 29.40 1.59 -14.32
C GLY A 250 28.87 2.43 -13.15
N ARG A 251 27.73 2.06 -12.53
CA ARG A 251 27.23 2.72 -11.30
C ARG A 251 27.82 2.14 -10.03
N ILE A 252 28.21 0.86 -10.05
CA ILE A 252 28.92 0.23 -8.93
C ILE A 252 30.39 0.68 -8.98
N ARG A 253 30.76 1.49 -8.00
CA ARG A 253 32.09 2.06 -7.83
C ARG A 253 32.93 1.19 -6.90
N PRO A 254 34.16 0.83 -7.30
CA PRO A 254 35.18 0.35 -6.37
C PRO A 254 35.44 1.39 -5.28
N GLY A 255 35.72 0.95 -4.05
CA GLY A 255 36.00 1.85 -2.92
C GLY A 255 34.78 2.59 -2.36
N ALA A 256 33.57 2.15 -2.68
CA ALA A 256 32.33 2.62 -2.07
C ALA A 256 31.65 1.50 -1.28
N THR A 257 30.86 1.88 -0.28
CA THR A 257 30.11 0.94 0.57
C THR A 257 28.69 0.74 0.04
N TYR A 258 28.21 -0.51 0.06
CA TYR A 258 26.82 -0.87 -0.24
C TYR A 258 26.21 -1.61 0.94
N LEU A 259 25.08 -1.09 1.43
CA LEU A 259 24.32 -1.71 2.53
C LEU A 259 23.22 -2.61 1.97
N ILE A 260 23.15 -3.84 2.45
CA ILE A 260 22.10 -4.79 2.12
C ILE A 260 21.37 -5.18 3.42
N THR A 261 20.14 -4.72 3.61
CA THR A 261 19.31 -5.16 4.74
C THR A 261 18.69 -6.52 4.40
N GLY A 262 18.56 -7.41 5.38
CA GLY A 262 18.29 -8.82 5.10
C GLY A 262 19.46 -9.47 4.35
N GLY A 263 20.67 -8.91 4.47
CA GLY A 263 21.83 -9.26 3.64
C GLY A 263 22.33 -10.70 3.81
N LEU A 264 21.96 -11.35 4.90
CA LEU A 264 22.27 -12.76 5.19
C LEU A 264 21.09 -13.71 4.89
N GLY A 265 19.98 -13.19 4.37
CA GLY A 265 18.86 -13.98 3.85
C GLY A 265 19.10 -14.42 2.40
N GLU A 266 18.20 -15.24 1.87
CA GLU A 266 18.36 -15.85 0.54
C GLU A 266 18.56 -14.83 -0.59
N LEU A 267 17.65 -13.87 -0.73
CA LEU A 267 17.75 -12.82 -1.75
C LEU A 267 18.92 -11.86 -1.47
N GLY A 268 19.12 -11.49 -0.20
CA GLY A 268 20.21 -10.59 0.20
C GLY A 268 21.59 -11.13 -0.19
N LEU A 269 21.82 -12.43 0.01
CA LEU A 269 23.07 -13.09 -0.38
C LEU A 269 23.26 -13.17 -1.89
N GLN A 270 22.19 -13.43 -2.66
CA GLN A 270 22.28 -13.41 -4.12
C GLN A 270 22.64 -12.02 -4.65
N VAL A 271 22.03 -10.96 -4.09
CA VAL A 271 22.37 -9.58 -4.45
C VAL A 271 23.80 -9.23 -4.03
N ALA A 272 24.25 -9.67 -2.85
CA ALA A 272 25.63 -9.47 -2.39
C ALA A 272 26.63 -10.11 -3.35
N GLN A 273 26.38 -11.35 -3.78
CA GLN A 273 27.22 -12.05 -4.75
C GLN A 273 27.24 -11.35 -6.09
N TRP A 274 26.09 -10.88 -6.58
CA TRP A 274 26.02 -10.14 -7.84
C TRP A 274 26.73 -8.78 -7.74
N LEU A 275 26.59 -8.04 -6.64
CA LEU A 275 27.32 -6.78 -6.43
C LEU A 275 28.83 -6.99 -6.43
N ALA A 276 29.30 -8.08 -5.82
CA ALA A 276 30.71 -8.49 -5.88
C ALA A 276 31.17 -8.72 -7.32
N ASP A 277 30.37 -9.40 -8.16
CA ASP A 277 30.67 -9.57 -9.60
C ASP A 277 30.66 -8.25 -10.37
N GLN A 278 29.88 -7.27 -9.93
CA GLN A 278 29.86 -5.92 -10.50
C GLN A 278 31.01 -5.02 -10.00
N GLY A 279 31.91 -5.54 -9.15
CA GLY A 279 33.09 -4.81 -8.67
C GLY A 279 32.88 -4.04 -7.36
N ALA A 280 31.82 -4.34 -6.60
CA ALA A 280 31.71 -3.83 -5.23
C ALA A 280 32.80 -4.45 -4.36
N THR A 281 33.56 -3.60 -3.66
CA THR A 281 34.69 -4.03 -2.81
C THR A 281 34.37 -4.00 -1.32
N GLN A 282 33.27 -3.35 -0.93
CA GLN A 282 32.85 -3.15 0.46
C GLN A 282 31.34 -3.37 0.58
N LEU A 283 30.93 -4.40 1.34
CA LEU A 283 29.52 -4.74 1.57
C LEU A 283 29.21 -4.74 3.06
N VAL A 284 28.11 -4.10 3.43
CA VAL A 284 27.52 -4.20 4.78
C VAL A 284 26.31 -5.12 4.69
N LEU A 285 26.36 -6.25 5.39
CA LEU A 285 25.24 -7.20 5.45
C LEU A 285 24.52 -7.02 6.79
N LEU A 286 23.35 -6.40 6.74
CA LEU A 286 22.57 -6.06 7.93
C LEU A 286 21.43 -7.06 8.14
N GLY A 287 21.28 -7.55 9.37
CA GLY A 287 20.15 -8.38 9.79
C GLY A 287 19.93 -8.28 11.30
N ARG A 288 18.83 -8.84 11.81
CA ARG A 288 18.50 -8.76 13.26
C ARG A 288 19.42 -9.64 14.12
N THR A 289 19.73 -10.84 13.62
CA THR A 289 20.50 -11.83 14.39
C THR A 289 22.00 -11.55 14.22
N PRO A 290 22.74 -11.33 15.33
CA PRO A 290 24.18 -11.19 15.27
C PRO A 290 24.85 -12.42 14.66
N LEU A 291 25.90 -12.20 13.87
CA LEU A 291 26.85 -13.24 13.54
C LEU A 291 27.88 -13.32 14.66
N THR A 292 27.70 -14.28 15.57
CA THR A 292 28.72 -14.62 16.55
C THR A 292 29.80 -15.45 15.85
N PRO A 293 31.09 -15.06 15.92
CA PRO A 293 32.17 -15.94 15.52
C PRO A 293 32.01 -17.26 16.28
N ASP A 294 32.14 -18.39 15.57
CA ASP A 294 32.05 -19.71 16.18
C ASP A 294 33.01 -19.76 17.39
N SER A 295 32.45 -19.92 18.58
CA SER A 295 33.20 -19.93 19.83
C SER A 295 33.90 -21.28 20.02
N GLY A 296 34.50 -21.82 18.96
CA GLY A 296 35.49 -22.90 18.95
C GLY A 296 35.26 -24.07 19.92
N GLN A 297 34.02 -24.41 20.28
CA GLN A 297 33.79 -25.54 21.17
C GLN A 297 34.05 -26.80 20.34
N PRO A 298 35.04 -27.64 20.71
CA PRO A 298 35.36 -28.85 19.96
C PRO A 298 34.14 -29.79 20.03
N GLY A 299 33.40 -29.94 18.92
CA GLY A 299 32.25 -30.86 18.83
C GLY A 299 30.98 -30.29 18.20
N SER A 300 30.85 -28.98 17.98
CA SER A 300 29.73 -28.40 17.22
C SER A 300 30.05 -28.36 15.72
N ALA A 301 29.72 -29.43 15.00
CA ALA A 301 30.13 -29.65 13.61
C ALA A 301 29.32 -28.87 12.54
N ALA A 302 28.48 -27.91 12.92
CA ALA A 302 27.71 -27.11 11.96
C ALA A 302 28.21 -25.65 11.98
N ILE A 303 29.08 -25.33 11.03
CA ILE A 303 29.41 -23.93 10.73
C ILE A 303 28.10 -23.24 10.31
N ASP A 304 27.74 -22.15 10.97
CA ASP A 304 26.58 -21.35 10.60
C ASP A 304 26.67 -21.00 9.10
N PRO A 305 25.67 -21.39 8.27
CA PRO A 305 25.73 -21.19 6.83
C PRO A 305 25.94 -19.72 6.44
N ARG A 306 25.55 -18.79 7.32
CA ARG A 306 25.77 -17.35 7.13
C ARG A 306 27.24 -16.96 7.25
N ILE A 307 28.00 -17.60 8.15
CA ILE A 307 29.46 -17.41 8.26
C ILE A 307 30.14 -17.90 7.00
N ALA A 308 29.76 -19.09 6.51
CA ALA A 308 30.30 -19.62 5.26
C ALA A 308 30.00 -18.71 4.05
N ALA A 309 28.82 -18.09 4.01
CA ALA A 309 28.44 -17.13 2.97
C ALA A 309 29.29 -15.85 3.02
N VAL A 310 29.56 -15.30 4.21
CA VAL A 310 30.48 -14.16 4.39
C VAL A 310 31.88 -14.52 3.90
N GLN A 311 32.43 -15.66 4.32
CA GLN A 311 33.75 -16.13 3.89
C GLN A 311 33.84 -16.38 2.37
N ALA A 312 32.73 -16.77 1.73
CA ALA A 312 32.69 -16.93 0.28
C ALA A 312 32.81 -15.58 -0.45
N LEU A 313 32.22 -14.51 0.07
CA LEU A 313 32.36 -13.15 -0.47
C LEU A 313 33.78 -12.61 -0.22
N GLU A 314 34.33 -12.84 0.98
CA GLU A 314 35.69 -12.40 1.33
C GLU A 314 36.76 -13.03 0.44
N ARG A 315 36.64 -14.32 0.13
CA ARG A 315 37.53 -15.02 -0.81
C ARG A 315 37.50 -14.43 -2.22
N ARG A 316 36.48 -13.65 -2.58
CA ARG A 316 36.37 -12.93 -3.85
C ARG A 316 36.98 -11.53 -3.80
N GLY A 317 37.65 -11.17 -2.69
CA GLY A 317 38.30 -9.88 -2.51
C GLY A 317 37.36 -8.77 -2.04
N VAL A 318 36.17 -9.13 -1.54
CA VAL A 318 35.20 -8.17 -0.99
C VAL A 318 35.36 -8.11 0.52
N ALA A 319 35.57 -6.92 1.07
CA ALA A 319 35.49 -6.74 2.51
C ALA A 319 34.01 -6.71 2.93
N VAL A 320 33.64 -7.57 3.88
CA VAL A 320 32.26 -7.73 4.35
C VAL A 320 32.18 -7.30 5.81
N THR A 321 31.22 -6.44 6.13
CA THR A 321 30.93 -6.01 7.50
C THR A 321 29.53 -6.47 7.87
N PRO A 322 29.39 -7.57 8.62
CA PRO A 322 28.10 -7.96 9.18
C PRO A 322 27.69 -6.98 10.27
N LEU A 323 26.46 -6.48 10.23
CA LEU A 323 25.88 -5.64 11.29
C LEU A 323 24.57 -6.22 11.80
N ALA A 324 24.41 -6.20 13.13
CA ALA A 324 23.17 -6.58 13.79
C ALA A 324 22.32 -5.33 14.08
N ALA A 325 21.16 -5.23 13.46
CA ALA A 325 20.18 -4.18 13.73
C ALA A 325 18.80 -4.59 13.22
N ASP A 326 17.75 -4.11 13.89
CA ASP A 326 16.39 -4.14 13.36
C ASP A 326 16.13 -2.91 12.47
N VAL A 327 15.68 -3.15 11.23
CA VAL A 327 15.34 -2.08 10.28
C VAL A 327 14.09 -1.29 10.69
N GLY A 328 13.23 -1.88 11.53
CA GLY A 328 12.08 -1.20 12.12
C GLY A 328 12.43 -0.29 13.30
N ASP A 329 13.65 -0.39 13.83
CA ASP A 329 14.12 0.37 14.98
C ASP A 329 14.98 1.57 14.53
N ARG A 330 14.48 2.78 14.80
CA ARG A 330 15.15 4.04 14.42
C ARG A 330 16.49 4.23 15.12
N GLU A 331 16.60 3.87 16.39
CA GLU A 331 17.83 4.09 17.16
C GLU A 331 18.93 3.13 16.70
N GLN A 332 18.58 1.85 16.51
CA GLN A 332 19.50 0.84 15.99
C GLN A 332 20.00 1.20 14.59
N MET A 333 19.11 1.65 13.69
CA MET A 333 19.52 2.08 12.35
C MET A 333 20.37 3.35 12.38
N SER A 334 20.07 4.30 13.27
CA SER A 334 20.89 5.51 13.46
C SER A 334 22.31 5.15 13.91
N ALA A 335 22.44 4.22 14.86
CA ALA A 335 23.72 3.69 15.31
C ALA A 335 24.47 2.95 14.18
N ALA A 336 23.77 2.13 13.39
CA ALA A 336 24.35 1.43 12.25
C ALA A 336 24.89 2.40 11.18
N PHE A 337 24.12 3.45 10.82
CA PHE A 337 24.58 4.46 9.88
C PHE A 337 25.75 5.29 10.42
N ALA A 338 25.73 5.65 11.70
CA ALA A 338 26.84 6.35 12.34
C ALA A 338 28.12 5.50 12.32
N HIS A 339 28.01 4.20 12.59
CA HIS A 339 29.13 3.27 12.48
C HIS A 339 29.68 3.21 11.04
N ILE A 340 28.82 3.01 10.04
CA ILE A 340 29.22 2.96 8.62
C ILE A 340 29.95 4.26 8.22
N ALA A 341 29.41 5.42 8.62
CA ALA A 341 30.00 6.72 8.29
C ALA A 341 31.37 6.94 8.96
N ALA A 342 31.60 6.36 10.14
CA ALA A 342 32.84 6.52 10.89
C ALA A 342 33.94 5.54 10.45
N THR A 343 33.58 4.32 10.01
CA THR A 343 34.55 3.23 9.82
C THR A 343 34.77 2.80 8.37
N LEU A 344 33.84 3.12 7.46
CA LEU A 344 33.85 2.61 6.08
C LEU A 344 33.94 3.74 5.03
N PRO A 345 34.30 3.41 3.77
CA PRO A 345 34.18 4.37 2.68
C PRO A 345 32.73 4.86 2.47
N PRO A 346 32.51 5.94 1.69
CA PRO A 346 31.19 6.52 1.52
C PRO A 346 30.13 5.51 1.08
N LEU A 347 28.99 5.50 1.77
CA LEU A 347 27.81 4.74 1.40
C LEU A 347 27.23 5.29 0.08
N ARG A 348 27.11 4.43 -0.94
CA ARG A 348 26.63 4.82 -2.28
C ARG A 348 25.43 4.04 -2.78
N GLY A 349 25.02 2.99 -2.08
CA GLY A 349 23.82 2.25 -2.39
C GLY A 349 23.26 1.53 -1.18
N ILE A 350 21.93 1.47 -1.13
CA ILE A 350 21.18 0.69 -0.15
C ILE A 350 20.27 -0.26 -0.95
N ILE A 351 20.33 -1.53 -0.60
CA ILE A 351 19.45 -2.57 -1.11
C ILE A 351 18.62 -3.02 0.08
N HIS A 352 17.31 -2.82 0.01
CA HIS A 352 16.38 -3.27 1.03
C HIS A 352 15.78 -4.63 0.65
N ALA A 353 16.41 -5.71 1.14
CA ALA A 353 15.94 -7.08 0.96
C ALA A 353 15.45 -7.70 2.29
N ALA A 354 15.22 -6.87 3.31
CA ALA A 354 14.64 -7.32 4.56
C ALA A 354 13.13 -7.47 4.37
N GLY A 355 12.60 -8.63 4.74
CA GLY A 355 11.18 -8.94 4.65
C GLY A 355 10.91 -10.29 5.30
N ILE A 356 9.67 -10.50 5.72
CA ILE A 356 9.17 -11.78 6.21
C ILE A 356 7.92 -12.12 5.41
N LEU A 357 7.70 -13.41 5.18
CA LEU A 357 6.46 -13.95 4.65
C LEU A 357 5.84 -14.81 5.75
N GLU A 358 4.61 -14.50 6.13
CA GLU A 358 3.84 -15.24 7.14
C GLU A 358 2.44 -15.52 6.58
N ASP A 359 2.39 -16.41 5.58
CA ASP A 359 1.13 -16.95 5.09
C ASP A 359 0.77 -18.13 6.00
N ARG A 360 -0.35 -18.05 6.73
CA ARG A 360 -0.81 -19.10 7.66
C ARG A 360 -1.94 -19.93 7.08
#